data_AF-A0A966TFP3-F1
#
_entry.id   AF-A0A966TFP3-F1
#
_cell.length_a   1.000
_cell.length_b   1.000
_cell.length_c   1.000
_cell.angle_alpha   90.00
_cell.angle_beta   90.00
_cell.angle_gamma   90.00
#
_symmetry.space_group_name_H-M   'P 1'
#
loop_
_entity.id
_entity.type
_entity.pdbx_description
1 polymer ?
#
loop_
_entity_poly.entity_id
_entity_poly.type
_entity_poly.pdbx_seq_one_letter_code
_entity_poly.pdbx_strand_id
1 'polypeptide(L)'
;MRGTGFDVRKGVYVTVCTQAAPGPQATCIGGVNIDGSASSSVWVSSNPPNYAVGLTTPFLPDGSFTVDLVVVAKSGTLDCTVIKCGVVTRSDHLRYTDRTQDVFVPISFSN
;
A
#
# COMPACT_ATOMS: atom_id res chain seq x y z
N MET A 1 -6.73 6.01 6.58
CA MET A 1 -6.91 5.96 5.11
C MET A 1 -8.19 5.22 4.77
N ARG A 2 -8.91 5.64 3.72
CA ARG A 2 -10.14 5.01 3.23
C ARG A 2 -10.02 4.73 1.73
N GLY A 3 -10.45 3.55 1.30
CA GLY A 3 -10.52 3.14 -0.11
C GLY A 3 -11.85 2.48 -0.44
N THR A 4 -12.27 2.53 -1.71
CA THR A 4 -13.55 2.01 -2.21
C THR A 4 -13.39 1.47 -3.63
N GLY A 5 -14.22 0.49 -4.01
CA GLY A 5 -14.27 -0.02 -5.39
C GLY A 5 -13.22 -1.06 -5.74
N PHE A 6 -12.58 -1.68 -4.74
CA PHE A 6 -11.60 -2.74 -4.94
C PHE A 6 -12.28 -4.10 -5.19
N ASP A 7 -11.72 -4.91 -6.09
CA ASP A 7 -12.00 -6.33 -6.23
C ASP A 7 -11.51 -7.08 -4.98
N VAL A 8 -12.45 -7.47 -4.13
CA VAL A 8 -12.22 -8.16 -2.86
C VAL A 8 -11.49 -9.51 -2.98
N ARG A 9 -11.37 -10.06 -4.20
CA ARG A 9 -10.61 -11.28 -4.48
C ARG A 9 -9.10 -11.03 -4.58
N LYS A 10 -8.68 -9.76 -4.67
CA LYS A 10 -7.30 -9.34 -4.88
C LYS A 10 -6.84 -8.47 -3.72
N GLY A 11 -5.92 -8.97 -2.91
CA GLY A 11 -5.33 -8.19 -1.83
C GLY A 11 -4.43 -7.05 -2.35
N VAL A 12 -4.31 -6.00 -1.55
CA VAL A 12 -3.45 -4.84 -1.85
C VAL A 12 -2.60 -4.47 -0.63
N TYR A 13 -1.41 -3.92 -0.88
CA TYR A 13 -0.69 -3.11 0.09
C TYR A 13 -1.09 -1.64 -0.03
N VAL A 14 -1.32 -1.00 1.10
CA VAL A 14 -1.48 0.45 1.23
C VAL A 14 -0.18 0.99 1.83
N THR A 15 0.57 1.78 1.07
CA THR A 15 1.91 2.27 1.45
C THR A 15 2.22 3.63 0.82
N VAL A 16 3.28 4.29 1.24
CA VAL A 16 3.83 5.48 0.57
C VAL A 16 4.87 5.07 -0.46
N CYS A 17 4.74 5.55 -1.71
CA CYS A 17 5.72 5.33 -2.75
C CYS A 17 6.13 6.62 -3.46
N THR A 18 7.29 6.59 -4.10
CA THR A 18 7.65 7.60 -5.12
C THR A 18 6.66 7.58 -6.28
N GLN A 19 6.43 8.76 -6.85
CA GLN A 19 5.83 8.84 -8.18
C GLN A 19 6.87 8.34 -9.19
N ALA A 20 6.63 7.18 -9.80
CA ALA A 20 7.44 6.65 -10.89
C ALA A 20 6.64 6.58 -12.19
N ALA A 21 7.34 6.67 -13.32
CA ALA A 21 6.77 6.26 -14.60
C ALA A 21 6.35 4.78 -14.53
N PRO A 22 5.41 4.31 -15.38
CA PRO A 22 4.98 2.92 -15.39
C PRO A 22 6.19 1.97 -15.49
N GLY A 23 6.44 1.17 -14.44
CA GLY A 23 7.58 0.24 -14.38
C GLY A 23 8.02 -0.09 -12.95
N PRO A 24 9.13 -0.83 -12.78
CA PRO A 24 9.66 -1.27 -11.48
C PRO A 24 10.37 -0.16 -10.69
N GLN A 25 10.30 1.09 -11.14
CA GLN A 25 11.08 2.21 -10.58
C GLN A 25 10.47 2.83 -9.32
N ALA A 26 9.23 2.49 -8.96
CA ALA A 26 8.62 2.99 -7.73
C ALA A 26 9.32 2.41 -6.50
N THR A 27 9.82 3.27 -5.63
CA THR A 27 10.36 2.89 -4.31
C THR A 27 9.28 3.16 -3.27
N CYS A 28 8.94 2.15 -2.47
CA CYS A 28 7.88 2.23 -1.48
C CYS A 28 8.42 2.03 -0.06
N ILE A 29 7.84 2.73 0.90
CA ILE A 29 8.18 2.65 2.32
C ILE A 29 7.53 1.40 2.94
N GLY A 30 8.25 0.71 3.82
CA GLY A 30 7.72 -0.47 4.54
C GLY A 30 7.67 -1.76 3.72
N GLY A 31 7.75 -1.68 2.39
CA GLY A 31 7.91 -2.86 1.52
C GLY A 31 6.75 -3.86 1.62
N VAL A 32 7.07 -5.12 1.31
CA VAL A 32 6.13 -6.25 1.42
C VAL A 32 6.08 -6.70 2.89
N ASN A 33 5.01 -6.34 3.59
CA ASN A 33 4.88 -6.54 5.04
C ASN A 33 4.21 -7.88 5.38
N ILE A 34 4.88 -9.00 5.09
CA ILE A 34 4.33 -10.35 5.34
C ILE A 34 4.41 -10.80 6.81
N ASP A 35 5.12 -10.07 7.66
CA ASP A 35 5.31 -10.39 9.08
C ASP A 35 4.60 -9.38 10.02
N GLY A 36 3.97 -8.35 9.46
CA GLY A 36 3.27 -7.31 10.22
C GLY A 36 4.20 -6.30 10.92
N SER A 37 5.52 -6.36 10.69
CA SER A 37 6.49 -5.50 11.38
C SER A 37 6.48 -4.04 10.91
N ALA A 38 6.01 -3.76 9.69
CA ALA A 38 6.06 -2.44 9.08
C ALA A 38 4.71 -1.70 9.13
N SER A 39 4.52 -0.81 10.11
CA SER A 39 3.31 0.03 10.23
C SER A 39 3.10 1.03 9.07
N SER A 40 4.12 1.21 8.22
CA SER A 40 4.10 2.04 7.01
C SER A 40 3.68 1.27 5.74
N SER A 41 3.35 -0.01 5.87
CA SER A 41 2.79 -0.83 4.78
C SER A 41 1.70 -1.75 5.33
N VAL A 42 0.44 -1.45 5.01
CA VAL A 42 -0.71 -2.19 5.53
C VAL A 42 -1.27 -3.13 4.47
N TRP A 43 -1.44 -4.40 4.81
CA TRP A 43 -2.02 -5.40 3.91
C TRP A 43 -3.54 -5.49 4.07
N VAL A 44 -4.27 -5.19 2.99
CA VAL A 44 -5.72 -5.36 2.90
C VAL A 44 -6.02 -6.58 2.04
N SER A 45 -6.68 -7.59 2.61
CA SER A 45 -7.08 -8.81 1.89
C SER A 45 -8.19 -9.54 2.63
N SER A 46 -9.26 -9.90 1.90
CA SER A 46 -10.34 -10.76 2.39
C SER A 46 -10.08 -12.25 2.17
N ASN A 47 -9.02 -12.60 1.42
CA ASN A 47 -8.64 -13.97 1.11
C ASN A 47 -7.13 -14.18 1.35
N PRO A 48 -6.63 -13.94 2.58
CA PRO A 48 -5.21 -14.08 2.88
C PRO A 48 -4.77 -15.55 2.85
N PRO A 49 -3.51 -15.84 2.50
CA PRO A 49 -2.92 -17.15 2.69
C PRO A 49 -2.80 -17.49 4.18
N ASN A 50 -2.67 -18.78 4.52
CA ASN A 50 -2.69 -19.25 5.91
C ASN A 50 -1.68 -18.54 6.84
N TYR A 51 -0.50 -18.17 6.33
CA TYR A 51 0.52 -17.47 7.14
C TYR A 51 0.14 -16.02 7.49
N ALA A 52 -0.86 -15.45 6.81
CA ALA A 52 -1.27 -14.06 6.95
C ALA A 52 -2.56 -13.88 7.75
N VAL A 53 -3.08 -14.97 8.34
CA VAL A 53 -4.22 -14.91 9.25
C VAL A 53 -3.86 -14.01 10.45
N GLY A 54 -4.66 -12.96 10.66
CA GLY A 54 -4.41 -11.95 11.70
C GLY A 54 -3.45 -10.83 11.30
N LEU A 55 -2.86 -10.87 10.09
CA LEU A 55 -1.97 -9.83 9.57
C LEU A 55 -2.65 -8.88 8.58
N THR A 56 -3.83 -9.25 8.06
CA THR A 56 -4.54 -8.47 7.05
C THR A 56 -5.79 -7.80 7.59
N THR A 57 -6.13 -6.65 7.01
CA THR A 57 -7.46 -6.05 7.16
C THR A 57 -8.35 -6.55 6.01
N PRO A 58 -9.54 -7.13 6.25
CA PRO A 58 -10.41 -7.54 5.17
C PRO A 58 -11.07 -6.33 4.48
N PHE A 59 -11.36 -6.45 3.19
CA PHE A 59 -12.30 -5.55 2.53
C PHE A 59 -13.71 -5.82 3.03
N LEU A 60 -14.55 -4.77 3.04
CA LEU A 60 -16.00 -4.90 3.10
C LEU A 60 -16.55 -5.49 1.78
N PRO A 61 -17.78 -6.04 1.75
CA PRO A 61 -18.33 -6.69 0.55
C PRO A 61 -18.41 -5.81 -0.69
N ASP A 62 -18.47 -4.48 -0.52
CA ASP A 62 -18.51 -3.49 -1.60
C ASP A 62 -17.12 -3.07 -2.10
N GLY A 63 -16.06 -3.73 -1.62
CA GLY A 63 -14.68 -3.38 -1.99
C GLY A 63 -14.11 -2.18 -1.24
N SER A 64 -14.77 -1.73 -0.17
CA SER A 64 -14.24 -0.66 0.67
C SER A 64 -13.38 -1.17 1.83
N PHE A 65 -12.51 -0.31 2.35
CA PHE A 65 -11.71 -0.59 3.55
C PHE A 65 -11.37 0.71 4.27
N THR A 66 -11.05 0.59 5.57
CA THR A 66 -10.45 1.65 6.37
C THR A 66 -9.25 1.06 7.11
N VAL A 67 -8.09 1.73 7.03
CA VAL A 67 -6.85 1.32 7.70
C VAL A 67 -6.11 2.53 8.25
N ASP A 68 -5.36 2.33 9.33
CA ASP A 68 -4.40 3.30 9.82
C ASP A 68 -3.05 3.06 9.16
N LEU A 69 -2.50 4.09 8.53
CA LEU A 69 -1.21 4.04 7.85
C LEU A 69 -0.26 5.02 8.55
N VAL A 70 0.87 4.53 9.04
CA VAL A 70 1.94 5.40 9.54
C VAL A 70 2.68 5.99 8.36
N VAL A 71 2.45 7.27 8.10
CA VAL A 71 3.07 8.03 7.01
C VAL A 71 4.32 8.73 7.52
N VAL A 72 5.48 8.40 6.95
CA VAL A 72 6.76 9.05 7.26
C VAL A 72 7.28 9.81 6.05
N ALA A 73 7.87 10.97 6.27
CA ALA A 73 8.40 11.81 5.21
C ALA A 73 9.69 11.23 4.59
N LYS A 74 10.47 10.50 5.39
CA LYS A 74 11.77 9.97 4.98
C LYS A 74 11.93 8.54 5.45
N SER A 75 12.57 7.71 4.63
CA SER A 75 12.91 6.32 4.97
C SER A 75 14.12 5.86 4.16
N GLY A 76 15.23 5.55 4.83
CA GLY A 76 16.49 5.25 4.15
C GLY A 76 16.96 6.45 3.31
N THR A 77 17.18 6.24 2.02
CA THR A 77 17.56 7.30 1.05
C THR A 77 16.37 8.03 0.44
N LEU A 78 15.14 7.59 0.73
CA LEU A 78 13.92 8.21 0.23
C LEU A 78 13.56 9.46 1.05
N ASP A 79 13.35 10.58 0.37
CA ASP A 79 12.96 11.85 1.00
C ASP A 79 11.76 12.53 0.29
N CYS A 80 10.55 12.22 0.76
CA CYS A 80 9.30 12.77 0.23
C CYS A 80 9.10 14.27 0.53
N THR A 81 10.02 14.95 1.22
CA THR A 81 9.99 16.41 1.34
C THR A 81 10.59 17.09 0.12
N VAL A 82 11.36 16.36 -0.71
CA VAL A 82 12.02 16.91 -1.91
C VAL A 82 11.65 16.19 -3.21
N ILE A 83 11.14 14.96 -3.14
CA ILE A 83 10.61 14.23 -4.31
C ILE A 83 9.10 14.00 -4.18
N LYS A 84 8.41 13.84 -5.31
CA LYS A 84 6.97 13.57 -5.34
C LYS A 84 6.69 12.15 -4.82
N CYS A 85 5.93 12.08 -3.73
CA CYS A 85 5.41 10.84 -3.18
C CYS A 85 3.89 10.84 -3.15
N GLY A 86 3.32 9.64 -3.00
CA GLY A 86 1.89 9.45 -2.82
C GLY A 86 1.61 8.27 -1.91
N VAL A 87 0.42 8.25 -1.32
CA VAL A 87 -0.16 7.03 -0.76
C VAL A 87 -0.68 6.21 -1.93
N VAL A 88 -0.30 4.95 -1.97
CA VAL A 88 -0.50 4.06 -3.09
C VAL A 88 -1.16 2.78 -2.62
N THR A 89 -2.11 2.28 -3.43
CA THR A 89 -2.49 0.87 -3.38
C THR A 89 -1.73 0.11 -4.46
N ARG A 90 -1.17 -1.04 -4.11
CA ARG A 90 -0.53 -1.98 -5.05
C ARG A 90 -1.10 -3.35 -4.81
N SER A 91 -1.33 -4.14 -5.86
CA SER A 91 -1.61 -5.57 -5.66
C SER A 91 -0.54 -6.20 -4.76
N ASP A 92 -0.98 -7.07 -3.86
CA ASP A 92 -0.08 -7.75 -2.94
C ASP A 92 0.91 -8.66 -3.68
N HIS A 93 1.90 -9.18 -2.95
CA HIS A 93 2.98 -9.99 -3.50
C HIS A 93 2.50 -11.32 -4.10
N LEU A 94 1.24 -11.72 -3.88
CA LEU A 94 0.67 -12.89 -4.54
C LEU A 94 0.36 -12.61 -6.01
N ARG A 95 0.26 -11.32 -6.40
CA ARG A 95 -0.08 -10.85 -7.75
C ARG A 95 0.70 -9.59 -8.12
N TYR A 96 2.00 -9.57 -7.88
CA TYR A 96 2.83 -8.35 -7.98
C TYR A 96 2.81 -7.65 -9.36
N THR A 97 2.49 -8.39 -10.44
CA THR A 97 2.38 -7.85 -11.81
C THR A 97 1.00 -7.27 -12.13
N ASP A 98 -0.02 -7.56 -11.32
CA ASP A 98 -1.36 -7.02 -11.50
C ASP A 98 -1.39 -5.55 -11.04
N ARG A 99 -1.76 -4.66 -11.95
CA ARG A 99 -1.83 -3.21 -11.72
C ARG A 99 -3.27 -2.68 -11.77
N THR A 100 -4.26 -3.56 -11.84
CA THR A 100 -5.67 -3.19 -12.03
C THR A 100 -6.29 -2.48 -10.83
N GLN A 101 -5.64 -2.53 -9.66
CA GLN A 101 -6.08 -1.87 -8.42
C GLN A 101 -5.08 -0.83 -7.92
N ASP A 102 -4.20 -0.39 -8.81
CA ASP A 102 -3.25 0.65 -8.47
C ASP A 102 -3.94 2.01 -8.39
N VAL A 103 -3.81 2.65 -7.24
CA VAL A 103 -4.24 4.03 -7.01
C VAL A 103 -3.04 4.80 -6.51
N PHE A 104 -2.88 6.04 -6.97
CA PHE A 104 -1.86 6.96 -6.48
C PHE A 104 -2.54 8.25 -6.03
N VAL A 105 -2.44 8.56 -4.74
CA VAL A 105 -2.91 9.82 -4.16
C VAL A 105 -1.69 10.63 -3.73
N PRO A 106 -1.39 11.77 -4.39
CA PRO A 106 -0.22 12.57 -4.05
C PRO A 106 -0.32 13.09 -2.61
N ILE A 107 0.81 13.13 -1.91
CA ILE A 107 0.94 13.72 -0.57
C ILE A 107 2.05 14.75 -0.54
N SER A 108 1.95 15.69 0.38
CA SER A 108 2.99 16.67 0.69
C SER A 108 3.12 16.79 2.19
N PHE A 109 4.36 16.94 2.66
CA PHE A 109 4.64 17.23 4.05
C PHE A 109 4.81 18.75 4.21
N SER A 110 4.05 19.34 5.11
CA SER A 110 4.30 20.72 5.55
C SER A 110 5.46 20.73 6.54
N ASN A 111 6.31 21.75 6.44
CA ASN A 111 7.30 22.06 7.45
C ASN A 111 6.66 22.61 8.72
#